data_AF-A0A4U7KS52-F1
#
_entry.id   AF-A0A4U7KS52-F1
#
_cell.length_a   1.000
_cell.length_b   1.000
_cell.length_c   1.000
_cell.angle_alpha   90.00
_cell.angle_beta   90.00
_cell.angle_gamma   90.00
#
_symmetry.space_group_name_H-M   'P 1'
#
loop_
_entity.id
_entity.type
_entity.pdbx_description
1 polymer ?
#
loop_
_entity_poly.entity_id
_entity_poly.type
_entity_poly.pdbx_seq_one_letter_code
_entity_poly.pdbx_strand_id
1 'polypeptide(L)'
;MSVLLPTVQSSFEHLTPAHVAIGAILILALLCLIAPDRYIFASHRKGIKEPPGALPLVGNLPLLLSIAAKRVRFLDEFLAMQKTIGAGAQPWAATFPFLGGRVTAINRPEYIRWVQKTNFENYVKGAQFQNSMGDVMSLHGIFVADGEVWKKQRKMASHIFSVGNFRTHVQKTIQRDLAVLNQLFRGASDKGVEINLPDLFFRFTLSSFSLMAFSADIQCLPSHVEGLNTIVEFASNFDYAQRVMDERFVDPLARFTEAWAAKSCYL
;
A
#
# COMPACT_ATOMS: atom_id res chain seq x y z
N MET A 1 74.55 -20.31 -3.88
CA MET A 1 73.81 -20.17 -2.61
C MET A 1 72.48 -19.51 -2.91
N SER A 2 71.42 -20.29 -3.04
CA SER A 2 70.08 -19.78 -3.30
C SER A 2 69.51 -19.22 -2.00
N VAL A 3 69.36 -17.90 -1.92
CA VAL A 3 68.76 -17.21 -0.78
C VAL A 3 67.25 -17.46 -0.85
N LEU A 4 66.75 -18.32 0.04
CA LEU A 4 65.31 -18.49 0.28
C LEU A 4 64.77 -17.18 0.85
N LEU A 5 64.07 -16.41 0.03
CA LEU A 5 63.27 -15.28 0.53
C LEU A 5 62.15 -15.85 1.42
N PRO A 6 61.92 -15.29 2.62
CA PRO A 6 60.85 -15.75 3.48
C PRO A 6 59.50 -15.54 2.78
N THR A 7 58.73 -16.63 2.66
CA THR A 7 57.34 -16.55 2.21
C THR A 7 56.55 -15.78 3.25
N VAL A 8 56.12 -14.57 2.91
CA VAL A 8 55.19 -13.80 3.73
C VAL A 8 53.84 -14.50 3.66
N GLN A 9 53.54 -15.32 4.66
CA GLN A 9 52.22 -15.91 4.80
C GLN A 9 51.22 -14.81 5.16
N SER A 10 50.17 -14.69 4.37
CA SER A 10 49.12 -13.71 4.62
C SER A 10 48.33 -14.11 5.86
N SER A 11 47.97 -13.15 6.73
CA SER A 11 47.11 -13.43 7.90
C SER A 11 45.76 -14.05 7.52
N PHE A 12 45.34 -13.91 6.26
CA PHE A 12 44.15 -14.54 5.70
C PHE A 12 44.29 -16.07 5.50
N GLU A 13 45.51 -16.62 5.46
CA GLU A 13 45.75 -18.07 5.32
C GLU A 13 45.34 -18.87 6.56
N HIS A 14 45.28 -18.23 7.74
CA HIS A 14 44.84 -18.85 8.99
C HIS A 14 43.35 -18.65 9.30
N LEU A 15 42.63 -17.95 8.42
CA LEU A 15 41.22 -17.64 8.61
C LEU A 15 40.36 -18.87 8.33
N THR A 16 40.07 -19.65 9.37
CA THR A 16 39.16 -20.80 9.24
C THR A 16 37.69 -20.34 9.18
N PRO A 17 36.78 -21.18 8.64
CA PRO A 17 35.34 -20.89 8.64
C PRO A 17 34.78 -20.58 10.04
N ALA A 18 35.36 -21.16 11.09
CA ALA A 18 34.97 -20.91 12.48
C ALA A 18 35.29 -19.46 12.93
N HIS A 19 36.45 -18.92 12.56
CA HIS A 19 36.80 -17.52 12.86
C HIS A 19 35.86 -16.55 12.17
N VAL A 20 35.50 -16.83 10.91
CA VAL A 20 34.52 -16.04 10.16
C VAL A 20 33.14 -16.10 10.85
N ALA A 21 32.69 -17.28 11.26
CA ALA A 21 31.42 -17.45 11.95
C ALA A 21 31.38 -16.71 13.30
N ILE A 22 32.43 -16.81 14.11
CA ILE A 22 32.54 -16.10 15.39
C ILE A 22 32.52 -14.58 15.15
N GLY A 23 33.31 -14.09 14.19
CA GLY A 23 33.32 -12.68 13.82
C GLY A 23 31.93 -12.19 13.39
N ALA A 24 31.22 -12.96 12.57
CA ALA A 24 29.86 -12.64 12.14
C ALA A 24 28.87 -12.59 13.30
N ILE A 25 28.95 -13.53 14.26
CA ILE A 25 28.10 -13.54 15.46
C ILE A 25 28.39 -12.31 16.34
N LEU A 26 29.66 -11.97 16.55
CA LEU A 26 30.04 -10.79 17.33
C LEU A 26 29.56 -9.49 16.68
N ILE A 27 29.69 -9.38 15.36
CA ILE A 27 29.14 -8.25 14.61
C ILE A 27 27.62 -8.20 14.77
N LEU A 28 26.91 -9.32 14.59
CA LEU A 28 25.46 -9.37 14.74
C LEU A 28 25.01 -8.97 16.15
N ALA A 29 25.69 -9.48 17.18
CA ALA A 29 25.44 -9.12 18.58
C ALA A 29 25.66 -7.61 18.81
N LEU A 30 26.76 -7.06 18.30
CA LEU A 30 27.02 -5.62 18.36
C LEU A 30 25.93 -4.81 17.67
N LEU A 31 25.46 -5.24 16.50
CA LEU A 31 24.37 -4.58 15.78
C LEU A 31 23.05 -4.63 16.57
N CYS A 32 22.73 -5.77 17.19
CA CYS A 32 21.58 -5.89 18.08
C CYS A 32 21.66 -4.95 19.30
N LEU A 33 22.87 -4.71 19.83
CA LEU A 33 23.08 -3.74 20.91
C LEU A 33 22.94 -2.28 20.44
N ILE A 34 23.38 -1.97 19.21
CA ILE A 34 23.27 -0.62 18.63
C ILE A 34 21.81 -0.28 18.28
N ALA A 35 21.05 -1.26 17.77
CA ALA A 35 19.68 -1.12 17.32
C ALA A 35 18.75 -2.17 17.97
N PRO A 36 18.48 -2.06 19.28
CA PRO A 36 17.73 -3.07 20.03
C PRO A 36 16.22 -3.06 19.75
N ASP A 37 15.70 -1.95 19.27
CA ASP A 37 14.27 -1.69 19.11
C ASP A 37 13.92 -1.11 17.73
N ARG A 38 14.85 -1.20 16.77
CA ARG A 38 14.69 -0.59 15.45
C ARG A 38 15.50 -1.29 14.37
N TYR A 39 15.12 -0.99 13.14
CA TYR A 39 15.90 -1.30 11.95
C TYR A 39 17.22 -0.54 11.97
N ILE A 40 18.31 -1.17 11.52
CA ILE A 40 19.67 -0.62 11.59
C ILE A 40 19.85 0.72 10.88
N PHE A 41 19.05 1.00 9.84
CA PHE A 41 19.07 2.27 9.11
C PHE A 41 17.99 3.27 9.57
N ALA A 42 17.24 2.92 10.63
CA ALA A 42 16.26 3.81 11.24
C ALA A 42 16.86 4.50 12.47
N SER A 43 16.45 5.75 12.69
CA SER A 43 16.84 6.54 13.85
C SER A 43 15.63 7.00 14.63
N HIS A 44 15.75 6.92 15.97
CA HIS A 44 14.80 7.49 16.91
C HIS A 44 14.68 9.00 16.71
N ARG A 45 13.45 9.51 16.76
CA ARG A 45 13.18 10.95 16.72
C ARG A 45 12.76 11.40 18.11
N LYS A 46 13.52 12.33 18.70
CA LYS A 46 13.22 12.90 20.02
C LYS A 46 11.77 13.41 20.07
N GLY A 47 11.04 13.03 21.11
CA GLY A 47 9.65 13.44 21.33
C GLY A 47 8.58 12.67 20.54
N ILE A 48 8.96 11.69 19.71
CA ILE A 48 8.00 10.80 19.03
C ILE A 48 7.97 9.46 19.75
N LYS A 49 6.77 9.05 20.16
CA LYS A 49 6.55 7.77 20.85
C LYS A 49 6.54 6.61 19.86
N GLU A 50 6.84 5.41 20.34
CA GLU A 50 6.89 4.20 19.53
C GLU A 50 6.04 3.09 20.15
N PRO A 51 5.41 2.24 19.32
CA PRO A 51 4.69 1.09 19.82
C PRO A 51 5.63 0.03 20.40
N PRO A 52 5.20 -0.67 21.46
CA PRO A 52 5.97 -1.77 22.02
C PRO A 52 6.06 -2.96 21.04
N GLY A 53 6.93 -3.92 21.35
CA GLY A 53 7.08 -5.15 20.55
C GLY A 53 8.00 -4.99 19.33
N ALA A 54 8.79 -3.92 19.27
CA ALA A 54 9.87 -3.82 18.30
C ALA A 54 11.03 -4.75 18.67
N LEU A 55 11.57 -5.44 17.67
CA LEU A 55 12.70 -6.36 17.82
C LEU A 55 14.01 -5.73 17.33
N PRO A 56 15.17 -6.21 17.81
CA PRO A 56 16.46 -5.77 17.30
C PRO A 56 16.57 -5.99 15.80
N LEU A 57 17.18 -5.05 15.10
CA LEU A 57 17.44 -5.07 13.65
C LEU A 57 16.22 -5.07 12.73
N VAL A 58 15.03 -5.47 13.18
CA VAL A 58 13.83 -5.61 12.32
C VAL A 58 12.65 -4.76 12.77
N GLY A 59 12.73 -4.12 13.94
CA GLY A 59 11.68 -3.21 14.44
C GLY A 59 10.34 -3.92 14.62
N ASN A 60 9.25 -3.29 14.17
CA ASN A 60 7.87 -3.77 14.30
C ASN A 60 7.46 -4.78 13.23
N LEU A 61 8.42 -5.56 12.68
CA LEU A 61 8.13 -6.63 11.72
C LEU A 61 7.11 -7.66 12.24
N PRO A 62 7.09 -8.09 13.52
CA PRO A 62 6.06 -9.02 14.00
C PRO A 62 4.64 -8.50 13.85
N LEU A 63 4.42 -7.21 14.11
CA LEU A 63 3.13 -6.55 13.90
C LEU A 63 2.76 -6.58 12.42
N LEU A 64 3.70 -6.23 11.53
CA LEU A 64 3.47 -6.28 10.08
C LEU A 64 3.12 -7.69 9.61
N LEU A 65 3.80 -8.73 10.09
CA LEU A 65 3.50 -10.12 9.77
C LEU A 65 2.14 -10.57 10.31
N SER A 66 1.72 -10.09 11.48
CA SER A 66 0.38 -10.39 12.01
C SER A 66 -0.73 -9.77 11.14
N ILE A 67 -0.47 -8.60 10.56
CA ILE A 67 -1.37 -7.93 9.62
C ILE A 67 -1.37 -8.68 8.27
N ALA A 68 -0.20 -9.01 7.73
CA ALA A 68 -0.05 -9.78 6.49
C ALA A 68 -0.76 -11.14 6.56
N ALA A 69 -0.63 -11.83 7.71
CA ALA A 69 -1.29 -13.10 7.98
C ALA A 69 -2.79 -12.95 8.35
N LYS A 70 -3.35 -11.73 8.25
CA LYS A 70 -4.76 -11.40 8.55
C LYS A 70 -5.19 -11.80 9.97
N ARG A 71 -4.25 -11.93 10.91
CA ARG A 71 -4.51 -12.24 12.33
C ARG A 71 -5.06 -11.03 13.06
N VAL A 72 -4.64 -9.85 12.64
CA VAL A 72 -5.13 -8.55 13.11
C VAL A 72 -5.43 -7.65 11.92
N ARG A 73 -6.30 -6.67 12.12
CA ARG A 73 -6.71 -5.73 11.06
C ARG A 73 -5.86 -4.46 11.15
N PHE A 74 -5.22 -4.09 10.04
CA PHE A 74 -4.34 -2.92 9.95
C PHE A 74 -4.96 -1.65 10.55
N LEU A 75 -6.19 -1.29 10.14
CA LEU A 75 -6.85 -0.07 10.58
C LEU A 75 -7.23 -0.10 12.07
N ASP A 76 -7.57 -1.27 12.62
CA ASP A 76 -7.95 -1.41 14.02
C ASP A 76 -6.72 -1.25 14.92
N GLU A 77 -5.60 -1.85 14.53
CA GLU A 77 -4.31 -1.70 15.23
C GLU A 77 -3.83 -0.24 15.20
N PHE A 78 -3.89 0.43 14.04
CA PHE A 78 -3.50 1.84 13.92
C PHE A 78 -4.42 2.75 14.75
N LEU A 79 -5.72 2.46 14.79
CA LEU A 79 -6.66 3.17 15.65
C LEU A 79 -6.34 2.96 17.14
N ALA A 80 -6.03 1.73 17.55
CA ALA A 80 -5.64 1.40 18.91
C ALA A 80 -4.34 2.11 19.33
N MET A 81 -3.31 2.07 18.47
CA MET A 81 -2.05 2.79 18.67
C MET A 81 -2.28 4.31 18.75
N GLN A 82 -3.16 4.87 17.92
CA GLN A 82 -3.48 6.28 18.00
C GLN A 82 -4.20 6.66 19.31
N LYS A 83 -5.11 5.83 19.79
CA LYS A 83 -5.85 6.08 21.03
C LYS A 83 -4.97 5.96 22.28
N THR A 84 -3.95 5.12 22.22
CA THR A 84 -3.08 4.81 23.38
C THR A 84 -1.77 5.60 23.33
N ILE A 85 -0.92 5.30 22.35
CA ILE A 85 0.41 5.90 22.19
C ILE A 85 0.29 7.35 21.72
N GLY A 86 -0.51 7.55 20.67
CA GLY A 86 -0.79 8.85 20.05
C GLY A 86 -1.90 9.66 20.74
N ALA A 87 -2.24 9.35 22.00
CA ALA A 87 -3.30 10.02 22.73
C ALA A 87 -3.14 11.55 22.69
N GLY A 88 -4.24 12.28 22.49
CA GLY A 88 -4.21 13.73 22.28
C GLY A 88 -3.65 14.15 20.91
N ALA A 89 -3.86 13.30 19.88
CA ALA A 89 -3.38 13.50 18.51
C ALA A 89 -1.84 13.66 18.39
N GLN A 90 -1.10 13.11 19.34
CA GLN A 90 0.35 13.12 19.30
C GLN A 90 0.86 12.16 18.21
N PRO A 91 1.99 12.51 17.55
CA PRO A 91 2.57 11.63 16.56
C PRO A 91 3.20 10.43 17.24
N TRP A 92 3.14 9.30 16.57
CA TRP A 92 3.88 8.10 16.93
C TRP A 92 4.52 7.53 15.67
N ALA A 93 5.54 6.71 15.85
CA ALA A 93 6.20 6.11 14.71
C ALA A 93 6.62 4.69 15.01
N ALA A 94 6.59 3.87 13.98
CA ALA A 94 6.95 2.47 13.99
C ALA A 94 8.00 2.21 12.92
N THR A 95 8.79 1.18 13.14
CA THR A 95 9.87 0.79 12.23
C THR A 95 9.45 -0.43 11.44
N PHE A 96 9.36 -0.29 10.12
CA PHE A 96 9.01 -1.33 9.18
C PHE A 96 10.10 -1.39 8.10
N PRO A 97 11.07 -2.31 8.19
CA PRO A 97 12.17 -2.41 7.24
C PRO A 97 11.72 -2.41 5.77
N PHE A 98 10.61 -3.10 5.49
CA PHE A 98 10.06 -3.25 4.14
C PHE A 98 9.27 -2.05 3.62
N LEU A 99 8.93 -1.08 4.48
CA LEU A 99 8.16 0.12 4.12
C LEU A 99 9.02 1.38 4.16
N GLY A 100 10.29 1.27 3.78
CA GLY A 100 11.22 2.42 3.78
C GLY A 100 11.77 2.75 5.17
N GLY A 101 11.79 1.77 6.08
CA GLY A 101 12.43 1.88 7.38
C GLY A 101 11.51 2.43 8.45
N ARG A 102 11.08 3.70 8.38
CA ARG A 102 10.29 4.32 9.45
C ARG A 102 9.01 4.99 8.96
N VAL A 103 7.90 4.61 9.55
CA VAL A 103 6.57 5.16 9.28
C VAL A 103 6.13 5.99 10.47
N THR A 104 5.72 7.24 10.23
CA THR A 104 5.23 8.16 11.26
C THR A 104 3.75 8.46 11.03
N ALA A 105 2.92 8.17 12.02
CA ALA A 105 1.52 8.53 12.01
C ALA A 105 1.33 9.94 12.57
N ILE A 106 0.55 10.76 11.86
CA ILE A 106 0.23 12.15 12.23
C ILE A 106 -1.27 12.38 12.07
N ASN A 107 -1.90 13.05 13.06
CA ASN A 107 -3.36 13.27 13.05
C ASN A 107 -3.79 14.69 13.44
N ARG A 108 -2.84 15.63 13.61
CA ARG A 108 -3.16 17.04 13.90
C ARG A 108 -3.33 17.85 12.61
N PRO A 109 -4.32 18.75 12.52
CA PRO A 109 -4.53 19.59 11.34
C PRO A 109 -3.29 20.38 10.90
N GLU A 110 -2.49 20.86 11.84
CA GLU A 110 -1.23 21.56 11.60
C GLU A 110 -0.17 20.67 10.93
N TYR A 111 -0.07 19.39 11.31
CA TYR A 111 0.86 18.45 10.68
C TYR A 111 0.38 18.08 9.29
N ILE A 112 -0.92 17.84 9.13
CA ILE A 112 -1.54 17.56 7.82
C ILE A 112 -1.33 18.76 6.90
N ARG A 113 -1.56 19.99 7.37
CA ARG A 113 -1.29 21.22 6.61
C ARG A 113 0.18 21.34 6.23
N TRP A 114 1.10 21.03 7.15
CA TRP A 114 2.52 21.07 6.85
C TRP A 114 2.88 20.11 5.72
N VAL A 115 2.45 18.85 5.80
CA VAL A 115 2.73 17.81 4.80
C VAL A 115 2.03 18.08 3.47
N GLN A 116 0.75 18.45 3.49
CA GLN A 116 -0.08 18.53 2.28
C GLN A 116 -0.09 19.90 1.62
N LYS A 117 0.45 20.94 2.27
CA LYS A 117 0.44 22.32 1.75
C LYS A 117 1.76 23.05 1.93
N THR A 118 2.27 23.17 3.15
CA THR A 118 3.41 24.06 3.43
C THR A 118 4.74 23.52 2.89
N ASN A 119 4.95 22.22 3.02
CA ASN A 119 6.22 21.54 2.70
C ASN A 119 6.01 20.35 1.77
N PHE A 120 5.00 20.42 0.90
CA PHE A 120 4.53 19.30 0.07
C PHE A 120 5.63 18.65 -0.77
N GLU A 121 6.54 19.44 -1.35
CA GLU A 121 7.60 18.93 -2.23
C GLU A 121 8.60 18.01 -1.50
N ASN A 122 8.68 18.10 -0.17
CA ASN A 122 9.53 17.23 0.65
C ASN A 122 8.85 15.92 1.09
N TYR A 123 7.55 15.72 0.82
CA TYR A 123 6.80 14.52 1.18
C TYR A 123 6.32 13.77 -0.06
N VAL A 124 7.28 13.17 -0.77
CA VAL A 124 7.01 12.31 -1.93
C VAL A 124 6.51 10.93 -1.49
N LYS A 125 5.78 10.25 -2.38
CA LYS A 125 5.37 8.85 -2.16
C LYS A 125 6.57 7.90 -2.25
N GLY A 126 7.48 8.18 -3.18
CA GLY A 126 8.75 7.48 -3.31
C GLY A 126 8.63 6.08 -3.92
N ALA A 127 9.79 5.45 -4.15
CA ALA A 127 9.90 4.23 -4.93
C ALA A 127 9.09 3.05 -4.36
N GLN A 128 9.00 2.91 -3.03
CA GLN A 128 8.26 1.81 -2.43
C GLN A 128 6.76 1.88 -2.76
N PHE A 129 6.15 3.06 -2.57
CA PHE A 129 4.75 3.27 -2.93
C PHE A 129 4.52 3.09 -4.43
N GLN A 130 5.43 3.62 -5.25
CA GLN A 130 5.34 3.51 -6.71
C GLN A 130 5.45 2.06 -7.19
N ASN A 131 6.31 1.26 -6.56
CA ASN A 131 6.46 -0.15 -6.87
C ASN A 131 5.24 -0.99 -6.45
N SER A 132 4.54 -0.61 -5.38
CA SER A 132 3.34 -1.33 -4.95
C SER A 132 2.13 -1.02 -5.82
N MET A 133 2.00 0.22 -6.29
CA MET A 133 0.80 0.75 -6.96
C MET A 133 0.91 0.86 -8.49
N GLY A 134 2.13 0.92 -9.01
CA GLY A 134 2.43 1.43 -10.36
C GLY A 134 1.92 0.59 -11.51
N ASP A 135 1.72 -0.70 -11.31
CA ASP A 135 1.24 -1.65 -12.31
C ASP A 135 -0.26 -1.56 -12.56
N VAL A 136 -1.05 -1.14 -11.56
CA VAL A 136 -2.50 -0.87 -11.74
C VAL A 136 -2.75 0.61 -12.02
N MET A 137 -2.05 1.51 -11.33
CA MET A 137 -2.35 2.96 -11.34
C MET A 137 -1.39 3.79 -12.20
N SER A 138 -0.50 3.14 -12.95
CA SER A 138 0.61 3.72 -13.73
C SER A 138 1.66 4.44 -12.88
N LEU A 139 2.95 4.14 -13.10
CA LEU A 139 4.08 4.87 -12.47
C LEU A 139 4.06 6.39 -12.73
N HIS A 140 3.47 6.80 -13.86
CA HIS A 140 3.30 8.20 -14.24
C HIS A 140 1.87 8.72 -14.04
N GLY A 141 1.00 7.93 -13.40
CA GLY A 141 -0.38 8.27 -13.11
C GLY A 141 -0.51 9.28 -11.96
N ILE A 142 -1.67 9.94 -11.90
CA ILE A 142 -1.97 10.99 -10.90
C ILE A 142 -1.87 10.52 -9.44
N PHE A 143 -2.09 9.23 -9.17
CA PHE A 143 -2.06 8.69 -7.80
C PHE A 143 -0.66 8.28 -7.36
N VAL A 144 0.23 7.98 -8.30
CA VAL A 144 1.51 7.31 -8.02
C VAL A 144 2.70 8.25 -8.23
N ALA A 145 2.65 9.08 -9.27
CA ALA A 145 3.74 9.99 -9.61
C ALA A 145 4.02 11.00 -8.48
N ASP A 146 5.25 11.52 -8.47
CA ASP A 146 5.69 12.63 -7.63
C ASP A 146 6.20 13.79 -8.50
N GLY A 147 6.41 14.96 -7.88
CA GLY A 147 7.02 16.13 -8.52
C GLY A 147 6.28 16.65 -9.75
N GLU A 148 7.04 17.04 -10.78
CA GLU A 148 6.49 17.68 -11.98
C GLU A 148 5.57 16.77 -12.81
N VAL A 149 5.82 15.45 -12.82
CA VAL A 149 4.94 14.49 -13.51
C VAL A 149 3.56 14.51 -12.85
N TRP A 150 3.51 14.45 -11.53
CA TRP A 150 2.27 14.57 -10.77
C TRP A 150 1.57 15.92 -11.02
N LYS A 151 2.31 17.04 -11.00
CA LYS A 151 1.74 18.38 -11.26
C LYS A 151 1.06 18.45 -12.64
N LYS A 152 1.69 17.88 -13.67
CA LYS A 152 1.11 17.79 -15.03
C LYS A 152 -0.17 16.94 -15.05
N GLN A 153 -0.13 15.73 -14.47
CA GLN A 153 -1.31 14.86 -14.38
C GLN A 153 -2.46 15.52 -13.61
N ARG A 154 -2.16 16.14 -12.47
CA ARG A 154 -3.14 16.86 -11.64
C ARG A 154 -3.78 18.01 -12.40
N LYS A 155 -2.99 18.78 -13.14
CA LYS A 155 -3.50 19.87 -13.99
C LYS A 155 -4.44 19.34 -15.08
N MET A 156 -4.04 18.29 -15.79
CA MET A 156 -4.90 17.68 -16.82
C MET A 156 -6.22 17.15 -16.23
N ALA A 157 -6.14 16.38 -15.15
CA ALA A 157 -7.32 15.82 -14.49
C ALA A 157 -8.26 16.90 -13.92
N SER A 158 -7.73 18.07 -13.51
CA SER A 158 -8.57 19.15 -12.96
C SER A 158 -9.61 19.67 -13.97
N HIS A 159 -9.36 19.54 -15.27
CA HIS A 159 -10.33 19.91 -16.31
C HIS A 159 -11.53 18.96 -16.38
N ILE A 160 -11.33 17.68 -16.07
CA ILE A 160 -12.41 16.68 -15.95
C ILE A 160 -13.35 17.04 -14.81
N PHE A 161 -12.81 17.55 -13.71
CA PHE A 161 -13.57 17.95 -12.52
C PHE A 161 -14.00 19.42 -12.53
N SER A 162 -14.12 20.03 -13.71
CA SER A 162 -14.63 21.40 -13.84
C SER A 162 -16.14 21.47 -13.59
N VAL A 163 -16.63 22.62 -13.10
CA VAL A 163 -18.06 22.85 -12.83
C VAL A 163 -18.93 22.59 -14.07
N GLY A 164 -18.44 22.96 -15.26
CA GLY A 164 -19.12 22.70 -16.52
C GLY A 164 -19.28 21.21 -16.78
N ASN A 165 -18.19 20.44 -16.70
CA ASN A 165 -18.23 18.99 -16.91
C ASN A 165 -19.06 18.26 -15.85
N PHE A 166 -19.08 18.78 -14.61
CA PHE A 166 -19.94 18.23 -13.56
C PHE A 166 -21.43 18.33 -13.91
N ARG A 167 -21.87 19.50 -14.40
CA ARG A 167 -23.28 19.75 -14.76
C ARG A 167 -23.73 18.98 -16.00
N THR A 168 -22.81 18.68 -16.92
CA THR A 168 -23.16 18.06 -18.21
C THR A 168 -22.87 16.57 -18.23
N HIS A 169 -21.62 16.15 -18.02
CA HIS A 169 -21.18 14.77 -18.21
C HIS A 169 -21.38 13.93 -16.96
N VAL A 170 -20.79 14.36 -15.84
CA VAL A 170 -20.84 13.63 -14.57
C VAL A 170 -22.28 13.43 -14.09
N GLN A 171 -23.06 14.51 -14.03
CA GLN A 171 -24.44 14.44 -13.56
C GLN A 171 -25.30 13.52 -14.43
N LYS A 172 -25.18 13.57 -15.76
CA LYS A 172 -25.96 12.71 -16.65
C LYS A 172 -25.59 11.24 -16.49
N THR A 173 -24.30 10.91 -16.40
CA THR A 173 -23.85 9.53 -16.15
C THR A 173 -24.38 8.99 -14.84
N ILE A 174 -24.25 9.76 -13.74
CA ILE A 174 -24.74 9.33 -12.44
C ILE A 174 -26.26 9.17 -12.43
N GLN A 175 -27.01 10.08 -13.06
CA GLN A 175 -28.47 9.97 -13.17
C GLN A 175 -28.90 8.73 -13.96
N ARG A 176 -28.20 8.42 -15.05
CA ARG A 176 -28.43 7.19 -15.83
C ARG A 176 -28.26 5.95 -14.95
N ASP A 177 -27.14 5.85 -14.24
CA ASP A 177 -26.82 4.66 -13.45
C ASP A 177 -27.70 4.54 -12.20
N LEU A 178 -28.12 5.68 -11.61
CA LEU A 178 -29.10 5.70 -10.52
C LEU A 178 -30.48 5.22 -10.97
N ALA A 179 -30.88 5.50 -12.22
CA ALA A 179 -32.14 4.98 -12.75
C ALA A 179 -32.11 3.45 -12.86
N VAL A 180 -30.99 2.88 -13.33
CA VAL A 180 -30.77 1.42 -13.35
C VAL A 180 -30.76 0.85 -11.94
N LEU A 181 -30.07 1.50 -11.00
CA LEU A 181 -30.03 1.08 -9.60
C LEU A 181 -31.44 1.02 -8.97
N ASN A 182 -32.27 2.04 -9.22
CA ASN A 182 -33.65 2.07 -8.77
C ASN A 182 -34.50 0.95 -9.38
N GLN A 183 -34.28 0.63 -10.66
CA GLN A 183 -34.95 -0.48 -11.32
C GLN A 183 -34.55 -1.82 -10.70
N LEU A 184 -33.27 -2.01 -10.39
CA LEU A 184 -32.78 -3.22 -9.71
C LEU A 184 -33.40 -3.37 -8.32
N PHE A 185 -33.47 -2.30 -7.52
CA PHE A 185 -34.11 -2.35 -6.20
C PHE A 185 -35.60 -2.70 -6.29
N ARG A 186 -36.34 -2.10 -7.24
CA ARG A 186 -37.75 -2.46 -7.46
C ARG A 186 -37.91 -3.91 -7.87
N GLY A 187 -37.15 -4.36 -8.87
CA GLY A 187 -37.21 -5.74 -9.33
C GLY A 187 -36.84 -6.76 -8.25
N ALA A 188 -35.90 -6.43 -7.37
CA ALA A 188 -35.52 -7.31 -6.27
C ALA A 188 -36.61 -7.35 -5.19
N SER A 189 -37.21 -6.20 -4.86
CA SER A 189 -38.37 -6.13 -3.97
C SER A 189 -39.55 -6.94 -4.51
N ASP A 190 -39.87 -6.80 -5.79
CA ASP A 190 -41.01 -7.50 -6.43
C ASP A 190 -40.82 -9.02 -6.45
N LYS A 191 -39.57 -9.49 -6.60
CA LYS A 191 -39.22 -10.91 -6.67
C LYS A 191 -38.80 -11.52 -5.33
N GLY A 192 -38.71 -10.71 -4.26
CA GLY A 192 -38.20 -11.16 -2.97
C GLY A 192 -36.73 -11.62 -3.02
N VAL A 193 -35.91 -11.02 -3.88
CA VAL A 193 -34.49 -11.37 -4.05
C VAL A 193 -33.62 -10.49 -3.17
N GLU A 194 -32.70 -11.10 -2.43
CA GLU A 194 -31.70 -10.37 -1.65
C GLU A 194 -30.62 -9.77 -2.56
N ILE A 195 -30.16 -8.57 -2.22
CA ILE A 195 -29.10 -7.86 -2.95
C ILE A 195 -27.87 -7.73 -2.05
N ASN A 196 -26.71 -8.13 -2.58
CA ASN A 196 -25.42 -7.81 -1.99
C ASN A 196 -25.05 -6.33 -2.28
N LEU A 197 -25.29 -5.43 -1.33
CA LEU A 197 -25.05 -3.99 -1.50
C LEU A 197 -23.59 -3.63 -1.81
N PRO A 198 -22.56 -4.19 -1.14
CA PRO A 198 -21.17 -3.98 -1.53
C PRO A 198 -20.87 -4.27 -3.01
N ASP A 199 -21.31 -5.42 -3.53
CA ASP A 199 -21.13 -5.78 -4.94
C ASP A 199 -21.87 -4.81 -5.86
N LEU A 200 -23.13 -4.50 -5.54
CA LEU A 200 -23.93 -3.57 -6.32
C LEU A 200 -23.31 -2.16 -6.38
N PHE A 201 -22.80 -1.66 -5.25
CA PHE A 201 -22.12 -0.36 -5.19
C PHE A 201 -20.78 -0.37 -5.91
N PHE A 202 -20.03 -1.46 -5.85
CA PHE A 202 -18.83 -1.63 -6.66
C PHE A 202 -19.16 -1.56 -8.17
N ARG A 203 -20.18 -2.30 -8.62
CA ARG A 203 -20.64 -2.27 -10.03
C ARG A 203 -21.11 -0.89 -10.47
N PHE A 204 -21.91 -0.23 -9.63
CA PHE A 204 -22.40 1.13 -9.87
C PHE A 204 -21.24 2.11 -10.00
N THR A 205 -20.32 2.14 -9.02
CA THR A 205 -19.20 3.07 -9.03
C THR A 205 -18.26 2.83 -10.21
N LEU A 206 -17.98 1.56 -10.55
CA LEU A 206 -17.11 1.22 -11.67
C LEU A 206 -17.76 1.59 -13.02
N SER A 207 -19.04 1.30 -13.22
CA SER A 207 -19.79 1.67 -14.43
C SER A 207 -19.89 3.18 -14.60
N SER A 208 -20.24 3.90 -13.53
CA SER A 208 -20.30 5.36 -13.56
C SER A 208 -18.94 5.96 -13.85
N PHE A 209 -17.90 5.51 -13.15
CA PHE A 209 -16.56 6.06 -13.34
C PHE A 209 -16.00 5.76 -14.73
N SER A 210 -16.19 4.54 -15.25
CA SER A 210 -15.69 4.19 -16.58
C SER A 210 -16.31 5.06 -17.67
N LEU A 211 -17.62 5.31 -17.58
CA LEU A 211 -18.32 6.17 -18.53
C LEU A 211 -17.93 7.64 -18.34
N MET A 212 -17.79 8.12 -17.10
CA MET A 212 -17.38 9.50 -16.83
C MET A 212 -15.95 9.80 -17.28
N ALA A 213 -15.00 8.92 -16.96
CA ALA A 213 -13.58 9.16 -17.16
C ALA A 213 -13.10 8.78 -18.56
N PHE A 214 -13.65 7.70 -19.14
CA PHE A 214 -13.16 7.12 -20.40
C PHE A 214 -14.22 7.12 -21.51
N SER A 215 -15.45 7.59 -21.23
CA SER A 215 -16.58 7.47 -22.15
C SER A 215 -16.83 6.01 -22.59
N ALA A 216 -16.45 5.05 -21.74
CA ALA A 216 -16.54 3.63 -22.00
C ALA A 216 -17.56 2.99 -21.07
N ASP A 217 -18.59 2.37 -21.66
CA ASP A 217 -19.55 1.57 -20.91
C ASP A 217 -19.05 0.12 -20.84
N ILE A 218 -18.55 -0.28 -19.67
CA ILE A 218 -18.09 -1.64 -19.38
C ILE A 218 -19.23 -2.58 -18.99
N GLN A 219 -20.48 -2.10 -19.02
CA GLN A 219 -21.70 -2.87 -18.74
C GLN A 219 -21.66 -3.62 -17.40
N CYS A 220 -21.03 -3.01 -16.39
CA CYS A 220 -20.84 -3.65 -15.09
C CYS A 220 -22.14 -3.74 -14.27
N LEU A 221 -23.07 -2.80 -14.52
CA LEU A 221 -24.39 -2.76 -13.88
C LEU A 221 -25.44 -3.42 -14.80
N PRO A 222 -26.07 -4.54 -14.40
CA PRO A 222 -27.07 -5.21 -15.21
C PRO A 222 -28.40 -4.43 -15.22
N SER A 223 -29.21 -4.62 -16.27
CA SER A 223 -30.53 -3.99 -16.41
C SER A 223 -31.63 -4.66 -15.59
N HIS A 224 -31.37 -5.86 -15.07
CA HIS A 224 -32.34 -6.71 -14.36
C HIS A 224 -31.64 -7.53 -13.28
N VAL A 225 -32.42 -7.98 -12.29
CA VAL A 225 -31.92 -8.59 -11.05
C VAL A 225 -31.17 -9.89 -11.31
N GLU A 226 -31.60 -10.69 -12.29
CA GLU A 226 -30.96 -11.97 -12.63
C GLU A 226 -29.50 -11.78 -13.07
N GLY A 227 -29.18 -10.63 -13.68
CA GLY A 227 -27.82 -10.28 -14.08
C GLY A 227 -26.88 -9.97 -12.91
N LEU A 228 -27.38 -9.77 -11.69
CA LEU A 228 -26.53 -9.59 -10.50
C LEU A 228 -25.76 -10.87 -10.14
N ASN A 229 -26.25 -12.03 -10.55
CA ASN A 229 -25.56 -13.31 -10.37
C ASN A 229 -24.46 -13.54 -11.41
N THR A 230 -24.36 -12.68 -12.43
CA THR A 230 -23.35 -12.78 -13.48
C THR A 230 -22.07 -12.05 -13.07
N ILE A 231 -20.94 -12.76 -13.15
CA ILE A 231 -19.63 -12.18 -12.92
C ILE A 231 -19.27 -11.30 -14.12
N VAL A 232 -18.94 -10.04 -13.85
CA VAL A 232 -18.39 -9.13 -14.86
C VAL A 232 -16.87 -9.26 -14.82
N GLU A 233 -16.30 -9.88 -15.86
CA GLU A 233 -14.89 -10.26 -15.91
C GLU A 233 -13.95 -9.08 -15.62
N PHE A 234 -14.16 -7.94 -16.29
CA PHE A 234 -13.35 -6.74 -16.06
C PHE A 234 -13.41 -6.28 -14.60
N ALA A 235 -14.60 -6.27 -14.00
CA ALA A 235 -14.79 -5.82 -12.62
C ALA A 235 -14.13 -6.76 -11.62
N SER A 236 -14.28 -8.07 -11.83
CA SER A 236 -13.63 -9.11 -11.02
C SER A 236 -12.10 -9.03 -11.10
N ASN A 237 -11.56 -8.86 -12.32
CA ASN A 237 -10.12 -8.76 -12.52
C ASN A 237 -9.55 -7.44 -11.97
N PHE A 238 -10.31 -6.36 -12.07
CA PHE A 238 -9.93 -5.06 -11.50
C PHE A 238 -9.92 -5.09 -9.96
N ASP A 239 -10.95 -5.65 -9.33
CA ASP A 239 -11.00 -5.85 -7.87
C ASP A 239 -9.84 -6.73 -7.38
N TYR A 240 -9.57 -7.83 -8.09
CA TYR A 240 -8.42 -8.69 -7.80
C TYR A 240 -7.09 -7.91 -7.88
N ALA A 241 -6.88 -7.13 -8.94
CA ALA A 241 -5.68 -6.33 -9.11
C ALA A 241 -5.52 -5.27 -8.00
N GLN A 242 -6.61 -4.60 -7.61
CA GLN A 242 -6.60 -3.65 -6.49
C GLN A 242 -6.25 -4.33 -5.17
N ARG A 243 -6.80 -5.52 -4.90
CA ARG A 243 -6.49 -6.29 -3.69
C ARG A 243 -5.01 -6.68 -3.63
N VAL A 244 -4.45 -7.19 -4.73
CA VAL A 244 -3.02 -7.56 -4.81
C VAL A 244 -2.13 -6.33 -4.60
N MET A 245 -2.48 -5.23 -5.26
CA MET A 245 -1.80 -3.93 -5.12
C MET A 245 -1.77 -3.45 -3.65
N ASP A 246 -2.90 -3.56 -2.93
CA ASP A 246 -3.02 -3.16 -1.53
C ASP A 246 -2.26 -4.12 -0.59
N GLU A 247 -2.32 -5.43 -0.84
CA GLU A 247 -1.65 -6.45 -0.01
C GLU A 247 -0.12 -6.27 0.01
N ARG A 248 0.48 -5.71 -1.04
CA ARG A 248 1.93 -5.39 -1.10
C ARG A 248 2.41 -4.41 -0.05
N PHE A 249 1.53 -3.59 0.53
CA PHE A 249 1.91 -2.66 1.61
C PHE A 249 2.08 -3.37 2.95
N VAL A 250 1.59 -4.60 3.09
CA VAL A 250 1.65 -5.34 4.35
C VAL A 250 2.38 -6.67 4.23
N ASP A 251 2.48 -7.26 3.04
CA ASP A 251 3.23 -8.49 2.79
C ASP A 251 4.71 -8.17 2.44
N PRO A 252 5.69 -8.47 3.32
CA PRO A 252 7.11 -8.28 3.04
C PRO A 252 7.64 -9.21 1.95
N LEU A 253 6.87 -10.23 1.57
CA LEU A 253 7.25 -11.22 0.56
C LEU A 253 6.36 -11.13 -0.68
N ALA A 254 5.59 -10.04 -0.87
CA ALA A 254 4.60 -9.91 -1.93
C ALA A 254 5.12 -10.30 -3.32
N ARG A 255 6.33 -9.86 -3.69
CA ARG A 255 6.93 -10.22 -4.99
C ARG A 255 7.20 -11.73 -5.14
N PHE A 256 7.57 -12.39 -4.05
CA PHE A 256 7.81 -13.84 -4.05
C PHE A 256 6.49 -14.61 -4.04
N THR A 257 5.53 -14.19 -3.20
CA THR A 257 4.21 -14.83 -3.08
C THR A 257 3.42 -14.69 -4.39
N GLU A 258 3.47 -13.52 -5.04
CA GLU A 258 2.88 -13.29 -6.37
C GLU A 258 3.54 -14.14 -7.46
N ALA A 259 4.87 -14.19 -7.51
CA ALA A 259 5.57 -15.01 -8.51
C ALA A 259 5.29 -16.52 -8.36
N TRP A 260 5.00 -16.97 -7.15
CA TRP A 260 4.64 -18.36 -6.87
C TRP A 260 3.16 -18.63 -7.17
N ALA A 261 2.25 -17.75 -6.73
CA ALA A 261 0.82 -17.86 -6.98
C ALA A 261 0.47 -17.74 -8.48
N ALA A 262 1.16 -16.87 -9.22
CA ALA A 262 0.98 -16.73 -10.66
C ALA A 262 1.27 -18.05 -11.40
N LYS A 263 2.22 -18.86 -10.92
CA LYS A 263 2.52 -20.18 -11.51
C LYS A 263 1.44 -21.22 -11.24
N SER A 264 0.74 -21.13 -10.11
CA SER A 264 -0.36 -22.04 -9.77
C SER A 264 -1.68 -21.71 -10.49
N CYS A 265 -1.84 -20.51 -11.04
CA CYS A 265 -3.06 -20.11 -11.74
C CYS A 265 -3.06 -20.50 -13.24
N TYR A 266 -1.94 -20.99 -13.76
CA TYR A 266 -1.77 -21.50 -15.14
C TYR A 266 -1.60 -23.03 -15.20
N LEU A 267 -1.93 -23.75 -14.12
CA LEU A 267 -2.00 -25.21 -14.04
C LEU A 267 -3.42 -25.62 -13.62
#